data_AF-A0A528API6-F1
#
_entry.id   AF-A0A528API6-F1
#
_cell.length_a   1.000
_cell.length_b   1.000
_cell.length_c   1.000
_cell.angle_alpha   90.00
_cell.angle_beta   90.00
_cell.angle_gamma   90.00
#
_symmetry.space_group_name_H-M   'P 1'
#
loop_
_entity.id
_entity.type
_entity.pdbx_description
1 polymer ?
#
loop_
_entity_poly.entity_id
_entity_poly.type
_entity_poly.pdbx_seq_one_letter_code
_entity_poly.pdbx_strand_id
1 'polypeptide(L)'
;TVGAAQTNTIGATRSVSVGISQTHSVGTSDTWTIGAGQNISIGAGQTVAIAASQATDVGASRVANIKSNDSTDVGGGHMLKIAKGSKIDVGESGVIDVGKTMTINAKDQITLKTGSAQIVMKKDGTIVIEGKDITVKGSGKINIKASSDVIIKGSKINEN
;
A
#
# COMPACT_ATOMS: atom_id res chain seq x y z
N THR A 1 26.48 17.79 38.40
CA THR A 1 26.99 16.92 37.34
C THR A 1 27.38 15.58 37.92
N VAL A 2 27.00 14.48 37.28
CA VAL A 2 27.58 13.17 37.59
C VAL A 2 28.75 12.96 36.65
N GLY A 3 29.96 12.76 37.18
CA GLY A 3 31.20 12.66 36.40
C GLY A 3 31.57 11.23 35.94
N ALA A 4 30.74 10.24 36.27
CA ALA A 4 30.94 8.82 35.98
C ALA A 4 29.58 8.14 35.74
N ALA A 5 29.55 6.80 35.71
CA ALA A 5 28.32 6.05 35.52
C ALA A 5 27.32 6.25 36.69
N GLN A 6 26.04 6.36 36.36
CA GLN A 6 24.93 6.44 37.33
C GLN A 6 23.96 5.29 37.08
N THR A 7 23.48 4.65 38.15
CA THR A 7 22.39 3.68 38.11
C THR A 7 21.27 4.12 39.03
N ASN A 8 20.02 4.02 38.58
CA ASN A 8 18.84 4.33 39.37
C ASN A 8 17.87 3.15 39.30
N THR A 9 17.52 2.58 40.47
CA THR A 9 16.64 1.41 40.58
C THR A 9 15.36 1.82 41.30
N ILE A 10 14.21 1.50 40.70
CA ILE A 10 12.90 1.70 41.29
C ILE A 10 12.29 0.32 41.51
N GLY A 11 12.12 -0.09 42.77
CA GLY A 11 11.63 -1.44 43.11
C GLY A 11 10.11 -1.64 42.93
N ALA A 12 9.36 -0.56 42.68
CA ALA A 12 7.92 -0.59 42.43
C ALA A 12 7.55 0.39 41.31
N THR A 13 6.83 1.47 41.63
CA THR A 13 6.29 2.41 40.64
C THR A 13 7.08 3.71 40.59
N ARG A 14 7.31 4.24 39.38
CA ARG A 14 7.82 5.58 39.14
C ARG A 14 6.76 6.42 38.41
N SER A 15 6.46 7.60 38.92
CA SER A 15 5.63 8.61 38.24
C SER A 15 6.42 9.90 38.08
N VAL A 16 6.25 10.58 36.95
CA VAL A 16 6.90 11.86 36.64
C VAL A 16 5.83 12.80 36.07
N SER A 17 5.73 14.00 36.64
CA SER A 17 4.89 15.07 36.12
C SER A 17 5.76 16.27 35.78
N VAL A 18 5.50 16.88 34.63
CA VAL A 18 6.23 18.04 34.11
C VAL A 18 5.19 19.11 33.81
N GLY A 19 5.32 20.28 34.44
CA GLY A 19 4.30 21.34 34.32
C GLY A 19 4.35 22.14 33.02
N ILE A 20 5.52 22.25 32.39
CA ILE A 20 5.73 23.12 31.22
C ILE A 20 6.41 22.36 30.08
N SER A 21 7.69 21.96 30.27
CA SER A 21 8.47 21.34 29.20
C SER A 21 9.54 20.40 29.74
N GLN A 22 9.91 19.41 28.91
CA GLN A 22 10.98 18.47 29.16
C GLN A 22 11.83 18.32 27.91
N THR A 23 13.15 18.36 28.06
CA THR A 23 14.12 18.04 27.00
C THR A 23 14.95 16.85 27.43
N HIS A 24 15.18 15.91 26.51
CA HIS A 24 16.07 14.79 26.70
C HIS A 24 17.14 14.84 25.61
N SER A 25 18.41 14.90 26.00
CA SER A 25 19.55 14.89 25.08
C SER A 25 20.47 13.74 25.44
N VAL A 26 20.80 12.93 24.45
CA VAL A 26 21.68 11.76 24.58
C VAL A 26 22.83 11.94 23.60
N GLY A 27 24.06 11.85 24.09
CA GLY A 27 25.25 12.15 23.28
C GLY A 27 25.67 11.02 22.33
N THR A 28 25.32 9.77 22.63
CA THR A 28 25.77 8.60 21.87
C THR A 28 24.62 7.66 21.51
N SER A 29 24.07 6.92 22.47
CA SER A 29 23.07 5.88 22.24
C SER A 29 22.03 5.87 23.35
N ASP A 30 20.77 5.66 22.97
CA ASP A 30 19.64 5.46 23.89
C ASP A 30 18.98 4.10 23.62
N THR A 31 18.70 3.32 24.66
CA THR A 31 18.12 1.97 24.52
C THR A 31 17.04 1.78 25.57
N TRP A 32 15.88 1.33 25.09
CA TRP A 32 14.69 1.12 25.92
C TRP A 32 14.22 -0.31 25.77
N THR A 33 14.02 -0.99 26.90
CA THR A 33 13.42 -2.32 26.94
C THR A 33 12.17 -2.26 27.80
N ILE A 34 11.03 -2.61 27.20
CA ILE A 34 9.72 -2.63 27.86
C ILE A 34 9.27 -4.09 27.92
N GLY A 35 9.07 -4.63 29.12
CA GLY A 35 8.75 -6.05 29.30
C GLY A 35 7.29 -6.43 29.04
N ALA A 36 6.36 -5.46 29.05
CA ALA A 36 4.93 -5.72 28.88
C ALA A 36 4.31 -4.89 27.74
N GLY A 37 4.05 -3.60 27.97
CA GLY A 37 3.42 -2.74 26.98
C GLY A 37 3.84 -1.28 27.12
N GLN A 38 3.81 -0.56 26.00
CA GLN A 38 4.09 0.86 25.92
C GLN A 38 2.88 1.57 25.31
N ASN A 39 2.38 2.60 26.00
CA ASN A 39 1.32 3.47 25.50
C ASN A 39 1.86 4.89 25.41
N ILE A 40 1.64 5.55 24.28
CA ILE A 40 2.05 6.93 24.02
C ILE A 40 0.81 7.71 23.58
N SER A 41 0.50 8.79 24.29
CA SER A 41 -0.61 9.69 23.95
C SER A 41 -0.06 11.10 23.79
N ILE A 42 -0.29 11.69 22.62
CA ILE A 42 0.21 13.02 22.25
C ILE A 42 -0.99 13.88 21.89
N GLY A 43 -1.16 15.00 22.59
CA GLY A 43 -2.36 15.83 22.48
C GLY A 43 -2.40 16.77 21.27
N ALA A 44 -1.23 17.14 20.73
CA ALA A 44 -1.13 18.12 19.64
C ALA A 44 -0.45 17.52 18.39
N GLY A 45 0.88 17.39 18.39
CA GLY A 45 1.63 16.90 17.23
C GLY A 45 2.90 16.17 17.62
N GLN A 46 3.36 15.31 16.72
CA GLN A 46 4.60 14.55 16.85
C GLN A 46 5.39 14.66 15.55
N THR A 47 6.67 15.00 15.66
CA THR A 47 7.62 14.94 14.55
C THR A 47 8.73 13.98 14.92
N VAL A 48 9.06 13.06 14.01
CA VAL A 48 10.17 12.12 14.16
C VAL A 48 11.10 12.33 12.98
N ALA A 49 12.34 12.75 13.25
CA ALA A 49 13.38 12.93 12.25
C ALA A 49 14.47 11.87 12.47
N ILE A 50 14.79 11.12 11.42
CA ILE A 50 15.78 10.05 11.44
C ILE A 50 16.74 10.30 10.30
N ALA A 51 18.01 10.56 10.63
CA ALA A 51 19.00 10.99 9.65
C ALA A 51 19.58 9.85 8.80
N ALA A 52 19.53 8.61 9.29
CA ALA A 52 20.17 7.47 8.64
C ALA A 52 19.16 6.38 8.25
N SER A 53 18.71 5.57 9.22
CA SER A 53 17.79 4.46 8.93
C SER A 53 16.86 4.18 10.09
N GLN A 54 15.68 3.64 9.76
CA GLN A 54 14.69 3.15 10.72
C GLN A 54 14.29 1.73 10.31
N ALA A 55 14.35 0.80 11.26
CA ALA A 55 13.81 -0.54 11.11
C ALA A 55 12.70 -0.75 12.14
N THR A 56 11.61 -1.39 11.70
CA THR A 56 10.47 -1.73 12.55
C THR A 56 10.16 -3.20 12.34
N ASP A 57 10.31 -4.01 13.38
CA ASP A 57 9.89 -5.40 13.41
C ASP A 57 8.67 -5.55 14.31
N VAL A 58 7.60 -6.13 13.79
CA VAL A 58 6.32 -6.29 14.49
C VAL A 58 5.97 -7.78 14.48
N GLY A 59 6.12 -8.42 15.64
CA GLY A 59 5.93 -9.88 15.77
C GLY A 59 4.49 -10.38 15.59
N ALA A 60 3.49 -9.49 15.65
CA ALA A 60 2.09 -9.85 15.50
C ALA A 60 1.39 -8.97 14.44
N SER A 61 0.71 -7.90 14.86
CA SER A 61 -0.11 -7.07 13.98
C SER A 61 0.21 -5.59 14.11
N ARG A 62 0.13 -4.86 12.99
CA ARG A 62 0.16 -3.39 12.94
C ARG A 62 -1.20 -2.90 12.44
N VAL A 63 -1.79 -1.94 13.16
CA VAL A 63 -3.01 -1.23 12.76
C VAL A 63 -2.72 0.27 12.77
N ALA A 64 -3.15 0.97 11.73
CA ALA A 64 -3.07 2.42 11.63
C ALA A 64 -4.45 2.99 11.30
N ASN A 65 -4.92 3.96 12.08
CA ASN A 65 -6.20 4.64 11.86
C ASN A 65 -5.95 6.14 11.68
N ILE A 66 -5.85 6.56 10.42
CA ILE A 66 -5.61 7.95 10.03
C ILE A 66 -6.97 8.57 9.67
N LYS A 67 -7.38 9.61 10.40
CA LYS A 67 -8.71 10.23 10.26
C LYS A 67 -8.79 11.31 9.18
N SER A 68 -7.64 11.76 8.70
CA SER A 68 -7.50 12.81 7.69
C SER A 68 -6.57 12.27 6.60
N ASN A 69 -5.52 13.00 6.23
CA ASN A 69 -4.64 12.62 5.14
C ASN A 69 -3.48 11.73 5.63
N ASP A 70 -3.15 10.71 4.82
CA ASP A 70 -1.91 9.93 4.91
C ASP A 70 -1.11 10.17 3.63
N SER A 71 0.07 10.78 3.73
CA SER A 71 0.93 11.13 2.60
C SER A 71 2.28 10.47 2.76
N THR A 72 2.73 9.78 1.72
CA THR A 72 4.01 9.07 1.69
C THR A 72 4.80 9.49 0.47
N ASP A 73 5.98 10.05 0.68
CA ASP A 73 6.95 10.39 -0.37
C ASP A 73 8.21 9.52 -0.21
N VAL A 74 8.58 8.80 -1.27
CA VAL A 74 9.70 7.86 -1.28
C VAL A 74 10.61 8.23 -2.45
N GLY A 75 11.73 8.89 -2.16
CA GLY A 75 12.71 9.25 -3.18
C GLY A 75 13.53 8.07 -3.75
N GLY A 76 13.42 6.89 -3.12
CA GLY A 76 14.10 5.66 -3.53
C GLY A 76 13.14 4.57 -4.04
N GLY A 77 13.51 3.29 -3.87
CA GLY A 77 12.65 2.16 -4.24
C GLY A 77 11.61 1.81 -3.16
N HIS A 78 10.43 1.35 -3.57
CA HIS A 78 9.40 0.81 -2.69
C HIS A 78 9.12 -0.66 -3.03
N MET A 79 9.26 -1.56 -2.06
CA MET A 79 8.96 -2.99 -2.22
C MET A 79 7.92 -3.42 -1.19
N LEU A 80 6.83 -4.02 -1.68
CA LEU A 80 5.77 -4.58 -0.85
C LEU A 80 5.63 -6.07 -1.12
N LYS A 81 5.88 -6.89 -0.10
CA LYS A 81 5.70 -8.35 -0.16
C LYS A 81 4.61 -8.77 0.82
N ILE A 82 3.54 -9.38 0.30
CA ILE A 82 2.40 -9.85 1.08
C ILE A 82 2.26 -11.35 0.83
N ALA A 83 2.32 -12.16 1.89
CA ALA A 83 2.29 -13.62 1.78
C ALA A 83 0.87 -14.22 1.63
N LYS A 84 -0.16 -13.46 2.01
CA LYS A 84 -1.56 -13.88 1.95
C LYS A 84 -2.33 -12.98 0.97
N GLY A 85 -3.41 -12.33 1.40
CA GLY A 85 -4.23 -11.44 0.56
C GLY A 85 -3.95 -9.96 0.81
N SER A 86 -4.31 -9.13 -0.17
CA SER A 86 -4.34 -7.67 -0.08
C SER A 86 -5.68 -7.17 -0.61
N LYS A 87 -6.31 -6.21 0.09
CA LYS A 87 -7.50 -5.50 -0.37
C LYS A 87 -7.20 -4.01 -0.30
N ILE A 88 -7.48 -3.30 -1.38
CA ILE A 88 -7.46 -1.84 -1.44
C ILE A 88 -8.91 -1.43 -1.70
N ASP A 89 -9.48 -0.64 -0.79
CA ASP A 89 -10.86 -0.17 -0.84
C ASP A 89 -10.84 1.36 -0.82
N VAL A 90 -11.33 1.98 -1.89
CA VAL A 90 -11.28 3.43 -2.11
C VAL A 90 -12.70 3.94 -2.31
N GLY A 91 -13.15 4.83 -1.43
CA GLY A 91 -14.53 5.33 -1.43
C GLY A 91 -14.86 6.33 -2.55
N GLU A 92 -13.85 6.96 -3.13
CA GLU A 92 -14.00 7.94 -4.22
C GLU A 92 -13.20 7.50 -5.46
N SER A 93 -12.09 8.18 -5.77
CA SER A 93 -11.28 7.93 -6.97
C SER A 93 -9.89 7.42 -6.62
N GLY A 94 -9.38 6.49 -7.42
CA GLY A 94 -8.00 6.02 -7.38
C GLY A 94 -7.30 6.28 -8.72
N VAL A 95 -6.05 6.72 -8.66
CA VAL A 95 -5.20 6.95 -9.84
C VAL A 95 -3.92 6.14 -9.68
N ILE A 96 -3.52 5.47 -10.76
CA ILE A 96 -2.23 4.81 -10.87
C ILE A 96 -1.51 5.43 -12.06
N ASP A 97 -0.53 6.30 -11.79
CA ASP A 97 0.31 6.93 -12.80
C ASP A 97 1.73 6.34 -12.75
N VAL A 98 2.20 5.80 -13.88
CA VAL A 98 3.46 5.07 -13.98
C VAL A 98 4.26 5.61 -15.15
N GLY A 99 5.37 6.31 -14.86
CA GLY A 99 6.17 6.99 -15.89
C GLY A 99 6.95 6.09 -16.84
N LYS A 100 7.00 4.77 -16.61
CA LYS A 100 7.65 3.78 -17.50
C LYS A 100 6.72 2.59 -17.76
N THR A 101 7.02 1.42 -17.19
CA THR A 101 6.29 0.18 -17.46
C THR A 101 5.47 -0.25 -16.25
N MET A 102 4.20 -0.57 -16.49
CA MET A 102 3.33 -1.25 -15.54
C MET A 102 3.20 -2.72 -15.92
N THR A 103 3.43 -3.63 -14.96
CA THR A 103 3.31 -5.08 -15.18
C THR A 103 2.41 -5.68 -14.12
N ILE A 104 1.39 -6.42 -14.55
CA ILE A 104 0.45 -7.14 -13.67
C ILE A 104 0.58 -8.63 -13.97
N ASN A 105 1.20 -9.37 -13.06
CA ASN A 105 1.44 -10.81 -13.20
C ASN A 105 0.56 -11.59 -12.21
N ALA A 106 -0.59 -12.10 -12.67
CA ALA A 106 -1.41 -13.02 -11.90
C ALA A 106 -1.17 -14.48 -12.31
N LYS A 107 -1.24 -15.41 -11.35
CA LYS A 107 -1.03 -16.84 -11.62
C LYS A 107 -2.29 -17.59 -12.03
N ASP A 108 -3.46 -17.03 -11.75
CA ASP A 108 -4.74 -17.67 -12.05
C ASP A 108 -5.63 -16.83 -12.96
N GLN A 109 -5.97 -15.60 -12.54
CA GLN A 109 -6.86 -14.72 -13.29
C GLN A 109 -6.59 -13.24 -13.00
N ILE A 110 -6.84 -12.39 -14.00
CA ILE A 110 -6.98 -10.93 -13.86
C ILE A 110 -8.42 -10.58 -14.24
N THR A 111 -9.10 -9.80 -13.40
CA THR A 111 -10.45 -9.27 -13.67
C THR A 111 -10.46 -7.76 -13.51
N LEU A 112 -10.88 -7.05 -14.55
CA LEU A 112 -11.16 -5.62 -14.52
C LEU A 112 -12.68 -5.44 -14.62
N LYS A 113 -13.34 -4.94 -13.58
CA LYS A 113 -14.80 -4.90 -13.50
C LYS A 113 -15.31 -3.50 -13.18
N THR A 114 -16.36 -3.08 -13.88
CA THR A 114 -17.10 -1.84 -13.64
C THR A 114 -18.59 -2.11 -13.77
N GLY A 115 -19.31 -2.18 -12.64
CA GLY A 115 -20.72 -2.59 -12.62
C GLY A 115 -20.92 -3.94 -13.32
N SER A 116 -21.74 -3.95 -14.38
CA SER A 116 -22.02 -5.14 -15.21
C SER A 116 -20.99 -5.40 -16.30
N ALA A 117 -20.08 -4.47 -16.58
CA ALA A 117 -19.01 -4.67 -17.57
C ALA A 117 -17.78 -5.32 -16.93
N GLN A 118 -17.08 -6.18 -17.66
CA GLN A 118 -15.84 -6.79 -17.20
C GLN A 118 -14.90 -7.23 -18.33
N ILE A 119 -13.60 -7.23 -18.02
CA ILE A 119 -12.55 -7.90 -18.80
C ILE A 119 -11.93 -8.95 -17.90
N VAL A 120 -11.88 -10.20 -18.36
CA VAL A 120 -11.32 -11.34 -17.63
C VAL A 120 -10.22 -11.99 -18.46
N MET A 121 -9.02 -12.13 -17.90
CA MET A 121 -7.90 -12.87 -18.48
C MET A 121 -7.57 -14.06 -17.57
N LYS A 122 -7.58 -15.27 -18.11
CA LYS A 122 -7.33 -16.52 -17.37
C LYS A 122 -5.93 -17.07 -17.66
N LYS A 123 -5.42 -17.93 -16.77
CA LYS A 123 -4.13 -18.61 -16.93
C LYS A 123 -4.01 -19.51 -18.17
N ASP A 124 -5.15 -19.95 -18.73
CA ASP A 124 -5.19 -20.76 -19.96
C ASP A 124 -5.08 -19.90 -21.24
N GLY A 125 -4.97 -18.58 -21.12
CA GLY A 125 -4.90 -17.63 -22.23
C GLY A 125 -6.27 -17.12 -22.70
N THR A 126 -7.38 -17.63 -22.17
CA THR A 126 -8.72 -17.13 -22.50
C THR A 126 -8.88 -15.68 -22.03
N ILE A 127 -9.31 -14.81 -22.94
CA ILE A 127 -9.69 -13.43 -22.64
C ILE A 127 -11.18 -13.24 -22.96
N VAL A 128 -11.95 -12.75 -21.99
CA VAL A 128 -13.38 -12.45 -22.11
C VAL A 128 -13.58 -10.96 -21.90
N ILE A 129 -14.35 -10.33 -22.79
CA ILE A 129 -14.73 -8.91 -22.71
C ILE A 129 -16.25 -8.83 -22.77
N GLU A 130 -16.87 -8.36 -21.70
CA GLU A 130 -18.32 -8.27 -21.54
C GLU A 130 -18.74 -6.82 -21.25
N GLY A 131 -19.78 -6.37 -21.93
CA GLY A 131 -20.39 -5.05 -21.74
C GLY A 131 -21.67 -4.92 -22.56
N LYS A 132 -22.50 -3.92 -22.24
CA LYS A 132 -23.72 -3.62 -23.01
C LYS A 132 -23.38 -3.25 -24.45
N ASP A 133 -22.47 -2.29 -24.60
CA ASP A 133 -21.98 -1.79 -25.87
C ASP A 133 -20.45 -1.94 -25.88
N ILE A 134 -19.90 -2.60 -26.91
CA ILE A 134 -18.45 -2.69 -27.13
C ILE A 134 -18.14 -1.94 -28.42
N THR A 135 -17.51 -0.77 -28.29
CA THR A 135 -17.12 0.06 -29.43
C THR A 135 -15.61 -0.01 -29.64
N VAL A 136 -15.18 -0.46 -30.81
CA VAL A 136 -13.75 -0.50 -31.20
C VAL A 136 -13.55 0.47 -32.37
N LYS A 137 -12.79 1.55 -32.16
CA LYS A 137 -12.46 2.55 -33.18
C LYS A 137 -10.98 2.47 -33.52
N GLY A 138 -10.65 2.09 -34.76
CA GLY A 138 -9.28 2.13 -35.28
C GLY A 138 -9.16 3.23 -36.34
N SER A 139 -8.17 4.13 -36.21
CA SER A 139 -7.81 5.07 -37.28
C SER A 139 -6.95 4.41 -38.37
N GLY A 140 -6.27 3.31 -38.02
CA GLY A 140 -5.53 2.44 -38.94
C GLY A 140 -6.26 1.12 -39.20
N LYS A 141 -5.50 0.04 -39.38
CA LYS A 141 -6.05 -1.30 -39.59
C LYS A 141 -6.32 -2.01 -38.25
N ILE A 142 -7.42 -2.75 -38.18
CA ILE A 142 -7.68 -3.73 -37.12
C ILE A 142 -7.42 -5.11 -37.70
N ASN A 143 -6.45 -5.86 -37.15
CA ASN A 143 -6.14 -7.22 -37.60
C ASN A 143 -6.76 -8.23 -36.64
N ILE A 144 -7.57 -9.15 -37.16
CA ILE A 144 -8.13 -10.29 -36.41
C ILE A 144 -7.68 -11.56 -37.13
N LYS A 145 -6.92 -12.42 -36.44
CA LYS A 145 -6.39 -13.67 -36.98
C LYS A 145 -6.62 -14.79 -35.96
N ALA A 146 -7.13 -15.92 -36.42
CA ALA A 146 -7.26 -17.14 -35.64
C ALA A 146 -6.64 -18.31 -36.40
N SER A 147 -6.10 -19.30 -35.69
CA SER A 147 -5.65 -20.56 -36.28
C SER A 147 -6.80 -21.50 -36.65
N SER A 148 -7.99 -21.25 -36.10
CA SER A 148 -9.25 -21.92 -36.38
C SER A 148 -10.29 -20.84 -36.68
N ASP A 149 -11.48 -20.92 -36.07
CA ASP A 149 -12.62 -20.13 -36.50
C ASP A 149 -12.63 -18.71 -35.92
N VAL A 150 -13.09 -17.76 -36.74
CA VAL A 150 -13.60 -16.47 -36.29
C VAL A 150 -15.12 -16.51 -36.42
N ILE A 151 -15.82 -16.51 -35.30
CA ILE A 151 -17.29 -16.58 -35.26
C ILE A 151 -17.84 -15.19 -34.91
N ILE A 152 -18.58 -14.57 -35.83
CA ILE A 152 -19.25 -13.30 -35.62
C ILE A 152 -20.75 -13.53 -35.67
N LYS A 153 -21.46 -13.12 -34.61
CA LYS A 153 -22.92 -13.23 -34.51
C LYS A 153 -23.50 -11.88 -34.12
N GLY A 154 -24.53 -11.47 -34.85
CA GLY A 154 -25.31 -10.27 -34.58
C GLY A 154 -26.62 -10.34 -35.35
N SER A 155 -27.63 -9.58 -34.92
CA SER A 155 -28.87 -9.45 -35.68
C SER A 155 -28.65 -8.80 -37.07
N LYS A 156 -27.59 -7.99 -37.20
CA LYS A 156 -27.11 -7.40 -38.45
C LYS A 156 -25.59 -7.22 -38.40
N ILE A 157 -24.91 -7.61 -39.47
CA ILE A 157 -23.46 -7.38 -39.69
C ILE A 157 -23.35 -6.53 -40.96
N ASN A 158 -22.68 -5.38 -40.88
CA ASN A 158 -22.42 -4.51 -42.04
C ASN A 158 -20.92 -4.53 -42.33
N GLU A 159 -20.56 -4.85 -43.56
CA GLU A 159 -19.17 -4.83 -44.06
C GLU A 159 -19.15 -3.86 -45.24
N ASN A 160 -18.36 -2.78 -45.16
CA ASN A 160 -18.19 -1.79 -46.21
C ASN A 160 -16.74 -1.32 -46.26
#